data_AF-A0A1I2HL79-F1
#
_entry.id   AF-A0A1I2HL79-F1
#
_cell.length_a   1.000
_cell.length_b   1.000
_cell.length_c   1.000
_cell.angle_alpha   90.00
_cell.angle_beta   90.00
_cell.angle_gamma   90.00
#
_symmetry.space_group_name_H-M   'P 1'
#
loop_
_entity.id
_entity.type
_entity.pdbx_description
1 polymer ?
#
loop_
_entity_poly.entity_id
_entity_poly.type
_entity_poly.pdbx_seq_one_letter_code
_entity_poly.pdbx_strand_id
1 'polypeptide(L)'
;MADRREHAVATAQAYHQGNIAGLDDAMTRRLVASVVMTESSGGNLSVTNKQGYVGRYQAGAGWLADAGYVDKDKLQEAMKGYRSEWAWASKGHMTEFLNDPSNWKHGLSLDKYKGSAELQDDAFRINSGKAYHQAVKNGVLHEDDKPEKIAGFLKARHIAGYGGAVAAATGGRVMRDSNGTSNYDYLHDITRNRDGLDQLMKRAPGQHAPEPARDSNKPGVLKEGAHGEAVGKLQGELNKLGYDLHTDKQFGPQTEAKVKAFQQDHGLKPDGQVGPQTQAALDRELKLQAQRGGQHLGDAEHPAHGVFKQALDGVHKIDADRQRTPDQISQNVAGSLAVAAQRAGLTRIDHVVMSEDGSRLYAVQGDLNSPLKKMAEVPTQQAVNTSLEQSSRELAQAGQQQTAANANQKAQETQAQAAPQR
;
A
#
# COMPACT_ATOMS: atom_id res chain seq x y z
N MET A 1 -10.40 -15.91 -4.66
CA MET A 1 -10.51 -16.10 -6.13
C MET A 1 -10.73 -14.77 -6.86
N ALA A 2 -11.70 -13.93 -6.47
CA ALA A 2 -11.91 -12.60 -7.06
C ALA A 2 -10.67 -11.68 -6.92
N ASP A 3 -10.14 -11.58 -5.70
CA ASP A 3 -8.94 -10.79 -5.35
C ASP A 3 -7.69 -11.09 -6.22
N ARG A 4 -7.48 -12.36 -6.62
CA ARG A 4 -6.33 -12.75 -7.43
C ARG A 4 -6.44 -12.29 -8.89
N ARG A 5 -7.66 -12.33 -9.45
CA ARG A 5 -7.92 -11.94 -10.84
C ARG A 5 -7.78 -10.43 -11.01
N GLU A 6 -8.26 -9.67 -10.04
CA GLU A 6 -8.17 -8.20 -10.05
C GLU A 6 -6.71 -7.72 -9.94
N HIS A 7 -5.91 -8.31 -9.06
CA HIS A 7 -4.46 -8.03 -9.00
C HIS A 7 -3.74 -8.35 -10.32
N ALA A 8 -4.09 -9.46 -10.97
CA ALA A 8 -3.51 -9.83 -12.25
C ALA A 8 -3.87 -8.83 -13.37
N VAL A 9 -5.12 -8.36 -13.39
CA VAL A 9 -5.56 -7.31 -14.33
C VAL A 9 -4.84 -5.99 -14.05
N ALA A 10 -4.73 -5.57 -12.79
CA ALA A 10 -4.01 -4.36 -12.42
C ALA A 10 -2.53 -4.42 -12.83
N THR A 11 -1.88 -5.58 -12.63
CA THR A 11 -0.50 -5.81 -13.08
C THR A 11 -0.37 -5.67 -14.59
N ALA A 12 -1.32 -6.22 -15.36
CA ALA A 12 -1.35 -6.09 -16.80
C ALA A 12 -1.67 -4.65 -17.27
N GLN A 13 -2.45 -3.89 -16.52
CA GLN A 13 -2.70 -2.47 -16.81
C GLN A 13 -1.47 -1.60 -16.57
N ALA A 14 -0.66 -1.92 -15.54
CA ALA A 14 0.60 -1.22 -15.25
C ALA A 14 1.76 -1.59 -16.18
N TYR A 15 1.61 -2.64 -17.00
CA TYR A 15 2.62 -3.09 -17.95
C TYR A 15 2.91 -2.02 -19.02
N HIS A 16 4.19 -1.80 -19.33
CA HIS A 16 4.61 -0.74 -20.25
C HIS A 16 5.86 -1.07 -21.06
N GLN A 17 6.27 -2.34 -21.14
CA GLN A 17 7.48 -2.76 -21.89
C GLN A 17 7.25 -2.91 -23.41
N GLY A 18 6.07 -2.53 -23.90
CA GLY A 18 5.67 -2.70 -25.30
C GLY A 18 5.23 -4.12 -25.64
N ASN A 19 4.79 -4.33 -26.88
CA ASN A 19 4.13 -5.58 -27.25
C ASN A 19 5.10 -6.77 -27.29
N ILE A 20 4.57 -7.94 -26.95
CA ILE A 20 5.25 -9.22 -27.21
C ILE A 20 5.10 -9.56 -28.68
N ALA A 21 6.15 -10.11 -29.31
CA ALA A 21 6.10 -10.50 -30.71
C ALA A 21 4.93 -11.44 -31.01
N GLY A 22 4.19 -11.15 -32.09
CA GLY A 22 2.97 -11.85 -32.48
C GLY A 22 1.70 -11.42 -31.74
N LEU A 23 1.78 -10.47 -30.81
CA LEU A 23 0.64 -9.97 -30.03
C LEU A 23 0.51 -8.44 -30.17
N ASP A 24 -0.72 -7.93 -30.09
CA ASP A 24 -0.99 -6.50 -29.89
C ASP A 24 -0.92 -6.13 -28.40
N ASP A 25 -1.16 -4.86 -28.05
CA ASP A 25 -1.10 -4.39 -26.66
C ASP A 25 -2.15 -5.10 -25.79
N ALA A 26 -3.39 -5.22 -26.29
CA ALA A 26 -4.47 -5.86 -25.57
C ALA A 26 -4.15 -7.32 -25.22
N MET A 27 -3.65 -8.09 -26.20
CA MET A 27 -3.32 -9.49 -25.99
C MET A 27 -2.00 -9.68 -25.22
N THR A 28 -1.05 -8.75 -25.35
CA THR A 28 0.15 -8.73 -24.49
C THR A 28 -0.24 -8.59 -23.03
N ARG A 29 -1.10 -7.62 -22.70
CA ARG A 29 -1.62 -7.42 -21.34
C ARG A 29 -2.41 -8.64 -20.89
N ARG A 30 -3.21 -9.24 -21.78
CA ARG A 30 -4.00 -10.43 -21.47
C ARG A 30 -3.14 -11.63 -21.08
N LEU A 31 -2.03 -11.82 -21.80
CA LEU A 31 -1.03 -12.82 -21.50
C LEU A 31 -0.34 -12.54 -20.16
N VAL A 32 0.10 -11.30 -19.92
CA VAL A 32 0.69 -10.88 -18.64
C VAL A 32 -0.24 -11.21 -17.47
N ALA A 33 -1.51 -10.79 -17.54
CA ALA A 33 -2.51 -11.06 -16.51
C ALA A 33 -2.64 -12.57 -16.25
N SER A 34 -2.80 -13.37 -17.31
CA SER A 34 -2.93 -14.83 -17.18
C SER A 34 -1.71 -15.45 -16.52
N VAL A 35 -0.49 -15.05 -16.89
CA VAL A 35 0.75 -15.60 -16.34
C VAL A 35 0.91 -15.25 -14.86
N VAL A 36 0.85 -13.98 -14.49
CA VAL A 36 1.09 -13.55 -13.10
C VAL A 36 0.00 -14.06 -12.15
N MET A 37 -1.22 -14.27 -12.65
CA MET A 37 -2.30 -14.89 -11.88
C MET A 37 -1.92 -16.32 -11.44
N THR A 38 -1.27 -17.09 -12.31
CA THR A 38 -0.82 -18.46 -11.99
C THR A 38 0.44 -18.47 -11.13
N GLU A 39 1.41 -17.62 -11.44
CA GLU A 39 2.77 -17.73 -10.87
C GLU A 39 2.93 -17.08 -9.48
N SER A 40 2.32 -15.91 -9.26
CA SER A 40 2.62 -15.08 -8.08
C SER A 40 1.39 -14.56 -7.35
N SER A 41 0.25 -15.24 -7.52
CA SER A 41 -1.05 -14.77 -7.02
C SER A 41 -1.42 -13.37 -7.51
N GLY A 42 -1.00 -12.99 -8.73
CA GLY A 42 -1.43 -11.76 -9.39
C GLY A 42 -0.41 -10.64 -9.48
N GLY A 43 0.90 -10.88 -9.33
CA GLY A 43 1.91 -9.87 -9.68
C GLY A 43 3.00 -9.56 -8.65
N ASN A 44 3.19 -10.36 -7.60
CA ASN A 44 4.14 -10.02 -6.53
C ASN A 44 5.60 -9.98 -7.03
N LEU A 45 6.25 -8.81 -6.96
CA LEU A 45 7.62 -8.57 -7.43
C LEU A 45 8.72 -9.18 -6.56
N SER A 46 8.46 -9.34 -5.25
CA SER A 46 9.48 -9.67 -4.25
C SER A 46 9.44 -11.12 -3.80
N VAL A 47 8.51 -11.92 -4.33
CA VAL A 47 8.37 -13.33 -3.95
C VAL A 47 9.61 -14.13 -4.37
N THR A 48 10.01 -15.06 -3.52
CA THR A 48 10.99 -16.10 -3.85
C THR A 48 10.45 -17.41 -3.30
N ASN A 49 10.29 -18.41 -4.16
CA ASN A 49 9.82 -19.72 -3.69
C ASN A 49 10.96 -20.55 -3.09
N LYS A 50 10.63 -21.70 -2.50
CA LYS A 50 11.61 -22.56 -1.82
C LYS A 50 12.71 -23.08 -2.73
N GLN A 51 12.46 -23.15 -4.04
CA GLN A 51 13.42 -23.59 -5.05
C GLN A 51 14.28 -22.44 -5.59
N GLY A 52 14.01 -21.18 -5.20
CA GLY A 52 14.78 -20.00 -5.59
C GLY A 52 14.25 -19.27 -6.82
N TYR A 53 13.04 -19.58 -7.30
CA TYR A 53 12.42 -18.83 -8.40
C TYR A 53 11.89 -17.50 -7.88
N VAL A 54 12.13 -16.41 -8.63
CA VAL A 54 12.00 -15.04 -8.13
C VAL A 54 10.99 -14.20 -8.91
N GLY A 55 10.31 -13.32 -8.20
CA GLY A 55 9.44 -12.30 -8.78
C GLY A 55 8.12 -12.82 -9.36
N ARG A 56 7.42 -11.92 -10.04
CA ARG A 56 6.01 -12.11 -10.41
C ARG A 56 5.77 -13.17 -11.47
N TYR A 57 6.82 -13.49 -12.22
CA TYR A 57 6.85 -14.53 -13.25
C TYR A 57 7.51 -15.83 -12.77
N GLN A 58 7.93 -15.91 -11.50
CA GLN A 58 8.71 -17.02 -10.94
C GLN A 58 9.92 -17.35 -11.85
N ALA A 59 10.76 -16.35 -12.08
CA ALA A 59 11.92 -16.48 -12.96
C ALA A 59 13.01 -17.35 -12.32
N GLY A 60 13.49 -18.35 -13.07
CA GLY A 60 14.68 -19.15 -12.74
C GLY A 60 15.95 -18.55 -13.34
N ALA A 61 17.12 -19.07 -12.96
CA ALA A 61 18.41 -18.57 -13.44
C ALA A 61 18.57 -18.76 -14.96
N GLY A 62 18.13 -19.89 -15.51
CA GLY A 62 18.16 -20.16 -16.96
C GLY A 62 17.29 -19.18 -17.75
N TRP A 63 16.11 -18.88 -17.21
CA TRP A 63 15.19 -17.91 -17.82
C TRP A 63 15.76 -16.48 -17.79
N LEU A 64 16.42 -16.09 -16.69
CA LEU A 64 17.11 -14.80 -16.59
C LEU A 64 18.35 -14.72 -17.48
N ALA A 65 19.07 -15.83 -17.67
CA ALA A 65 20.20 -15.92 -18.59
C ALA A 65 19.74 -15.78 -20.04
N ASP A 66 18.60 -16.39 -20.40
CA ASP A 66 17.99 -16.23 -21.72
C ASP A 66 17.47 -14.81 -21.94
N ALA A 67 17.05 -14.08 -20.90
CA ALA A 67 16.75 -12.65 -20.98
C ALA A 67 18.01 -11.76 -21.07
N GLY A 68 19.21 -12.32 -20.83
CA GLY A 68 20.48 -11.59 -20.86
C GLY A 68 20.87 -10.92 -19.54
N TYR A 69 20.13 -11.16 -18.45
CA TYR A 69 20.37 -10.53 -17.15
C TYR A 69 21.39 -11.29 -16.31
N VAL A 70 21.46 -12.60 -16.50
CA VAL A 70 22.38 -13.50 -15.82
C VAL A 70 23.43 -14.01 -16.82
N ASP A 71 24.64 -14.25 -16.31
CA ASP A 71 25.71 -14.82 -17.11
C ASP A 71 25.46 -16.31 -17.42
N LYS A 72 25.25 -16.58 -18.72
CA LYS A 72 24.88 -17.91 -19.22
C LYS A 72 26.02 -18.92 -19.07
N ASP A 73 27.28 -18.49 -19.25
CA ASP A 73 28.42 -19.39 -19.19
C ASP A 73 28.70 -19.79 -17.74
N LYS A 74 28.61 -18.82 -16.82
CA LYS A 74 28.68 -19.10 -15.38
C LYS A 74 27.56 -20.02 -14.92
N LEU A 75 26.33 -19.81 -15.41
CA LEU A 75 25.20 -20.68 -15.10
C LEU A 75 25.45 -22.12 -15.60
N GLN A 76 25.95 -22.28 -16.82
CA GLN A 76 26.24 -23.59 -17.39
C GLN A 76 27.30 -24.34 -16.58
N GLU A 77 28.38 -23.67 -16.16
CA GLU A 77 29.39 -24.29 -15.31
C GLU A 77 28.82 -24.62 -13.91
N ALA A 78 28.02 -23.72 -13.31
CA ALA A 78 27.38 -23.96 -12.01
C ALA A 78 26.38 -25.14 -12.03
N MET A 79 25.75 -25.40 -13.18
CA MET A 79 24.82 -26.51 -13.38
C MET A 79 25.49 -27.83 -13.79
N LYS A 80 26.82 -27.85 -13.96
CA LYS A 80 27.55 -29.05 -14.39
C LYS A 80 27.36 -30.19 -13.40
N GLY A 81 27.05 -31.38 -13.92
CA GLY A 81 26.73 -32.56 -13.11
C GLY A 81 25.26 -32.67 -12.69
N TYR A 82 24.42 -31.70 -13.00
CA TYR A 82 22.97 -31.76 -12.76
C TYR A 82 22.21 -32.02 -14.06
N ARG A 83 21.24 -32.94 -14.01
CA ARG A 83 20.41 -33.33 -15.16
C ARG A 83 19.37 -32.29 -15.59
N SER A 84 19.07 -31.30 -14.74
CA SER A 84 18.11 -30.22 -15.01
C SER A 84 18.26 -29.07 -14.02
N GLU A 85 17.78 -27.88 -14.39
CA GLU A 85 17.71 -26.72 -13.49
C GLU A 85 16.89 -27.01 -12.24
N TRP A 86 15.78 -27.75 -12.38
CA TRP A 86 14.98 -28.14 -11.21
C TRP A 86 15.77 -29.01 -10.23
N ALA A 87 16.56 -29.97 -10.72
CA ALA A 87 17.38 -30.83 -9.86
C ALA A 87 18.47 -30.05 -9.13
N TRP A 88 19.04 -29.05 -9.81
CA TRP A 88 20.02 -28.13 -9.26
C TRP A 88 19.41 -27.15 -8.25
N ALA A 89 18.30 -26.51 -8.60
CA ALA A 89 17.53 -25.59 -7.76
C ALA A 89 16.97 -26.26 -6.50
N SER A 90 16.54 -27.52 -6.59
CA SER A 90 16.02 -28.29 -5.44
C SER A 90 17.08 -28.55 -4.36
N LYS A 91 18.36 -28.33 -4.66
CA LYS A 91 19.47 -28.40 -3.70
C LYS A 91 19.83 -27.03 -3.10
N GLY A 92 19.13 -25.97 -3.48
CA GLY A 92 19.36 -24.60 -3.01
C GLY A 92 20.32 -23.78 -3.89
N HIS A 93 21.00 -24.42 -4.85
CA HIS A 93 22.05 -23.78 -5.64
C HIS A 93 21.58 -22.62 -6.51
N MET A 94 20.33 -22.62 -6.96
CA MET A 94 19.79 -21.49 -7.71
C MET A 94 19.72 -20.22 -6.87
N THR A 95 19.30 -20.36 -5.60
CA THR A 95 19.26 -19.23 -4.66
C THR A 95 20.67 -18.71 -4.39
N GLU A 96 21.64 -19.60 -4.15
CA GLU A 96 23.05 -19.24 -3.96
C GLU A 96 23.60 -18.49 -5.19
N PHE A 97 23.36 -19.04 -6.37
CA PHE A 97 23.84 -18.48 -7.63
C PHE A 97 23.24 -17.11 -7.93
N LEU A 98 21.93 -16.92 -7.71
CA LEU A 98 21.25 -15.64 -7.94
C LEU A 98 21.61 -14.59 -6.88
N ASN A 99 21.96 -14.99 -5.66
CA ASN A 99 22.40 -14.05 -4.62
C ASN A 99 23.80 -13.48 -4.87
N ASP A 100 24.65 -14.16 -5.65
CA ASP A 100 25.97 -13.66 -6.02
C ASP A 100 25.85 -12.61 -7.15
N PRO A 101 26.12 -11.32 -6.88
CA PRO A 101 26.01 -10.26 -7.89
C PRO A 101 26.98 -10.45 -9.07
N SER A 102 28.07 -11.21 -8.89
CA SER A 102 29.03 -11.47 -9.97
C SER A 102 28.44 -12.33 -11.10
N ASN A 103 27.34 -13.05 -10.83
CA ASN A 103 26.63 -13.85 -11.82
C ASN A 103 25.63 -13.04 -12.66
N TRP A 104 25.43 -11.75 -12.33
CA TRP A 104 24.56 -10.84 -13.07
C TRP A 104 25.34 -9.98 -14.06
N LYS A 105 24.70 -9.64 -15.18
CA LYS A 105 25.25 -8.76 -16.21
C LYS A 105 24.83 -7.31 -15.99
N HIS A 106 25.57 -6.38 -16.60
CA HIS A 106 25.23 -4.95 -16.65
C HIS A 106 25.04 -4.27 -15.28
N GLY A 107 25.72 -4.76 -14.24
CA GLY A 107 25.60 -4.24 -12.88
C GLY A 107 24.23 -4.50 -12.23
N LEU A 108 23.45 -5.44 -12.78
CA LEU A 108 22.24 -5.95 -12.15
C LEU A 108 22.59 -6.78 -10.90
N SER A 109 21.57 -7.06 -10.10
CA SER A 109 21.64 -7.96 -8.96
C SER A 109 20.24 -8.50 -8.68
N LEU A 110 20.14 -9.51 -7.81
CA LEU A 110 18.84 -10.04 -7.41
C LEU A 110 17.95 -8.96 -6.79
N ASP A 111 18.49 -8.10 -5.94
CA ASP A 111 17.73 -7.02 -5.32
C ASP A 111 17.24 -6.00 -6.35
N LYS A 112 18.08 -5.62 -7.32
CA LYS A 112 17.68 -4.71 -8.40
C LYS A 112 16.58 -5.33 -9.26
N TYR A 113 16.70 -6.62 -9.59
CA TYR A 113 15.69 -7.34 -10.36
C TYR A 113 14.36 -7.47 -9.61
N LYS A 114 14.40 -7.83 -8.31
CA LYS A 114 13.20 -7.95 -7.48
C LYS A 114 12.54 -6.60 -7.18
N GLY A 115 13.32 -5.52 -7.16
CA GLY A 115 12.85 -4.15 -6.92
C GLY A 115 12.26 -3.44 -8.15
N SER A 116 12.38 -3.99 -9.36
CA SER A 116 11.90 -3.33 -10.58
C SER A 116 10.85 -4.17 -11.29
N ALA A 117 9.67 -3.59 -11.43
CA ALA A 117 8.63 -4.13 -12.28
C ALA A 117 9.13 -4.23 -13.74
N GLU A 118 9.74 -3.15 -14.21
CA GLU A 118 10.23 -2.97 -15.58
C GLU A 118 11.16 -4.09 -15.99
N LEU A 119 12.16 -4.42 -15.16
CA LEU A 119 13.10 -5.50 -15.44
C LEU A 119 12.39 -6.86 -15.56
N GLN A 120 11.45 -7.17 -14.66
CA GLN A 120 10.72 -8.44 -14.70
C GLN A 120 9.81 -8.55 -15.92
N ASP A 121 9.11 -7.46 -16.26
CA ASP A 121 8.24 -7.40 -17.44
C ASP A 121 9.04 -7.47 -18.74
N ASP A 122 10.23 -6.87 -18.78
CA ASP A 122 11.07 -6.87 -19.97
C ASP A 122 11.68 -8.25 -20.20
N ALA A 123 12.15 -8.92 -19.14
CA ALA A 123 12.59 -10.31 -19.23
C ALA A 123 11.46 -11.23 -19.73
N PHE A 124 10.22 -11.00 -19.27
CA PHE A 124 9.05 -11.74 -19.74
C PHE A 124 8.75 -11.49 -21.21
N ARG A 125 8.84 -10.23 -21.65
CA ARG A 125 8.67 -9.83 -23.04
C ARG A 125 9.72 -10.47 -23.95
N ILE A 126 11.00 -10.36 -23.58
CA ILE A 126 12.14 -10.92 -24.34
C ILE A 126 11.98 -12.42 -24.51
N ASN A 127 11.74 -13.15 -23.41
CA ASN A 127 11.65 -14.61 -23.46
C ASN A 127 10.41 -15.10 -24.18
N SER A 128 9.27 -14.40 -24.05
CA SER A 128 8.05 -14.73 -24.79
C SER A 128 8.22 -14.47 -26.29
N GLY A 129 8.86 -13.36 -26.67
CA GLY A 129 9.18 -13.08 -28.07
C GLY A 129 10.10 -14.13 -28.69
N LYS A 130 11.15 -14.56 -27.97
CA LYS A 130 12.01 -15.67 -28.39
C LYS A 130 11.23 -16.97 -28.59
N ALA A 131 10.32 -17.29 -27.66
CA ALA A 131 9.48 -18.47 -27.76
C ALA A 131 8.52 -18.41 -28.95
N TYR A 132 7.94 -17.24 -29.24
CA TYR A 132 7.11 -17.01 -30.43
C TYR A 132 7.90 -17.27 -31.72
N HIS A 133 9.05 -16.62 -31.88
CA HIS A 133 9.88 -16.81 -33.09
C HIS A 133 10.34 -18.26 -33.25
N GLN A 134 10.68 -18.94 -32.15
CA GLN A 134 11.01 -20.36 -32.18
C GLN A 134 9.81 -21.22 -32.64
N ALA A 135 8.60 -20.92 -32.17
CA ALA A 135 7.40 -21.65 -32.55
C ALA A 135 7.02 -21.42 -34.02
N VAL A 136 7.16 -20.20 -34.53
CA VAL A 136 6.96 -19.88 -35.94
C VAL A 136 7.99 -20.60 -36.81
N LYS A 137 9.27 -20.53 -36.44
CA LYS A 137 10.35 -21.24 -37.15
C LYS A 137 10.11 -22.75 -37.23
N ASN A 138 9.53 -23.33 -36.18
CA ASN A 138 9.26 -24.77 -36.09
C ASN A 138 7.90 -25.17 -36.66
N GLY A 139 7.13 -24.24 -37.24
CA GLY A 139 5.81 -24.51 -37.85
C GLY A 139 4.71 -24.85 -36.84
N VAL A 140 4.91 -24.54 -35.55
CA VAL A 140 3.92 -24.78 -34.49
C VAL A 140 2.91 -23.63 -34.43
N LEU A 141 3.39 -22.41 -34.64
CA LEU A 141 2.60 -21.20 -34.82
C LEU A 141 2.84 -20.62 -36.21
N HIS A 142 1.91 -19.81 -36.69
CA HIS A 142 2.04 -19.03 -37.92
C HIS A 142 1.84 -17.53 -37.61
N GLU A 143 2.34 -16.65 -38.48
CA GLU A 143 2.22 -15.20 -38.27
C GLU A 143 0.78 -14.69 -38.35
N ASP A 144 -0.08 -15.40 -39.08
CA ASP A 144 -1.51 -15.14 -39.25
C ASP A 144 -2.40 -15.83 -38.21
N ASP A 145 -1.80 -16.57 -37.27
CA ASP A 145 -2.54 -17.17 -36.17
C ASP A 145 -3.23 -16.09 -35.32
N LYS A 146 -4.43 -16.40 -34.84
CA LYS A 146 -5.17 -15.51 -33.94
C LYS A 146 -4.33 -15.17 -32.70
N PRO A 147 -4.32 -13.91 -32.22
CA PRO A 147 -3.56 -13.50 -31.05
C PRO A 147 -3.83 -14.35 -29.80
N GLU A 148 -5.06 -14.82 -29.59
CA GLU A 148 -5.42 -15.70 -28.47
C GLU A 148 -4.69 -17.05 -28.55
N LYS A 149 -4.51 -17.60 -29.76
CA LYS A 149 -3.79 -18.86 -29.98
C LYS A 149 -2.32 -18.69 -29.66
N ILE A 150 -1.71 -17.60 -30.13
CA ILE A 150 -0.32 -17.25 -29.85
C ILE A 150 -0.14 -17.06 -28.33
N ALA A 151 -0.99 -16.26 -27.70
CA ALA A 151 -0.93 -16.00 -26.26
C ALA A 151 -1.15 -17.27 -25.43
N GLY A 152 -2.12 -18.12 -25.79
CA GLY A 152 -2.35 -19.41 -25.16
C GLY A 152 -1.12 -20.34 -25.26
N PHE A 153 -0.47 -20.39 -26.42
CA PHE A 153 0.77 -21.13 -26.59
C PHE A 153 1.89 -20.57 -25.69
N LEU A 154 2.09 -19.26 -25.66
CA LEU A 154 3.12 -18.61 -24.84
C LEU A 154 2.88 -18.81 -23.34
N LYS A 155 1.62 -18.77 -22.90
CA LYS A 155 1.20 -19.12 -21.54
C LYS A 155 1.57 -20.57 -21.21
N ALA A 156 1.19 -21.52 -22.05
CA ALA A 156 1.55 -22.92 -21.86
C ALA A 156 3.07 -23.15 -21.87
N ARG A 157 3.81 -22.41 -22.71
CA ARG A 157 5.28 -22.47 -22.76
C ARG A 157 5.92 -21.98 -21.48
N HIS A 158 5.39 -20.92 -20.88
CA HIS A 158 5.90 -20.38 -19.62
C HIS A 158 5.77 -21.39 -18.49
N ILE A 159 4.58 -22.01 -18.35
CA ILE A 159 4.28 -22.90 -17.21
C ILE A 159 4.78 -24.34 -17.43
N ALA A 160 4.51 -24.92 -18.59
CA ALA A 160 4.77 -26.34 -18.89
C ALA A 160 6.03 -26.56 -19.76
N GLY A 161 6.77 -25.50 -20.07
CA GLY A 161 7.90 -25.53 -20.98
C GLY A 161 7.50 -25.66 -22.45
N TYR A 162 8.47 -25.48 -23.34
CA TYR A 162 8.24 -25.46 -24.79
C TYR A 162 7.63 -26.76 -25.31
N GLY A 163 8.17 -27.93 -24.92
CA GLY A 163 7.63 -29.22 -25.33
C GLY A 163 6.18 -29.45 -24.89
N GLY A 164 5.79 -28.93 -23.71
CA GLY A 164 4.41 -29.00 -23.24
C GLY A 164 3.45 -28.09 -24.01
N ALA A 165 3.91 -26.90 -24.39
CA ALA A 165 3.15 -26.01 -25.25
C ALA A 165 2.93 -26.61 -26.64
N VAL A 166 3.98 -27.21 -27.25
CA VAL A 166 3.86 -27.92 -28.53
C VAL A 166 2.87 -29.06 -28.41
N ALA A 167 3.02 -29.92 -27.40
CA ALA A 167 2.09 -31.02 -27.17
C ALA A 167 0.64 -30.55 -27.00
N ALA A 168 0.40 -29.44 -26.29
CA ALA A 168 -0.94 -28.88 -26.15
C ALA A 168 -1.50 -28.31 -27.46
N ALA A 169 -0.65 -27.65 -28.27
CA ALA A 169 -1.05 -27.04 -29.53
C ALA A 169 -1.30 -28.05 -30.66
N THR A 170 -0.61 -29.19 -30.64
CA THR A 170 -0.66 -30.19 -31.72
C THR A 170 -1.44 -31.47 -31.36
N GLY A 171 -2.17 -31.50 -30.24
CA GLY A 171 -2.91 -32.69 -29.83
C GLY A 171 -2.05 -33.84 -29.28
N GLY A 172 -0.85 -33.53 -28.78
CA GLY A 172 0.09 -34.47 -28.19
C GLY A 172 -0.18 -34.79 -26.70
N ARG A 173 0.87 -35.22 -25.99
CA ARG A 173 0.77 -35.70 -24.60
C ARG A 173 0.20 -34.67 -23.62
N VAL A 174 -0.72 -35.11 -22.76
CA VAL A 174 -1.20 -34.36 -21.59
C VAL A 174 -0.19 -34.50 -20.45
N MET A 175 0.27 -33.37 -19.93
CA MET A 175 1.14 -33.29 -18.76
C MET A 175 0.43 -32.46 -17.69
N ARG A 176 0.36 -32.97 -16.46
CA ARG A 176 -0.30 -32.33 -15.33
C ARG A 176 0.71 -31.92 -14.27
N ASP A 177 0.48 -30.77 -13.66
CA ASP A 177 1.19 -30.32 -12.47
C ASP A 177 0.66 -31.04 -11.20
N SER A 178 1.26 -30.73 -10.05
CA SER A 178 0.83 -31.27 -8.75
C SER A 178 -0.58 -30.85 -8.34
N ASN A 179 -1.14 -29.80 -8.96
CA ASN A 179 -2.49 -29.31 -8.72
C ASN A 179 -3.50 -29.91 -9.72
N GLY A 180 -3.07 -30.84 -10.58
CA GLY A 180 -3.89 -31.48 -11.60
C GLY A 180 -4.14 -30.64 -12.85
N THR A 181 -3.58 -29.42 -12.94
CA THR A 181 -3.73 -28.53 -14.10
C THR A 181 -2.81 -28.97 -15.22
N SER A 182 -3.34 -29.08 -16.44
CA SER A 182 -2.59 -29.59 -17.58
C SER A 182 -1.99 -28.51 -18.48
N ASN A 183 -1.03 -28.90 -19.33
CA ASN A 183 -0.55 -28.08 -20.44
C ASN A 183 -1.68 -27.59 -21.38
N TYR A 184 -2.73 -28.40 -21.58
CA TYR A 184 -3.92 -28.00 -22.32
C TYR A 184 -4.76 -26.97 -21.58
N ASP A 185 -4.89 -27.14 -20.27
CA ASP A 185 -5.59 -26.19 -19.41
C ASP A 185 -4.93 -24.81 -19.49
N TYR A 186 -3.60 -24.73 -19.40
CA TYR A 186 -2.87 -23.46 -19.52
C TYR A 186 -3.00 -22.81 -20.89
N LEU A 187 -3.03 -23.61 -21.97
CA LEU A 187 -3.30 -23.09 -23.31
C LEU A 187 -4.72 -22.48 -23.38
N HIS A 188 -5.69 -23.16 -22.78
CA HIS A 188 -7.09 -22.77 -22.82
C HIS A 188 -7.50 -21.71 -21.78
N ASP A 189 -6.63 -21.35 -20.84
CA ASP A 189 -6.84 -20.20 -19.95
C ASP A 189 -7.15 -18.92 -20.74
N ILE A 190 -6.45 -18.72 -21.88
CA ILE A 190 -6.68 -17.59 -22.78
C ILE A 190 -7.63 -17.98 -23.92
N THR A 191 -7.37 -19.06 -24.68
CA THR A 191 -8.16 -19.34 -25.90
C THR A 191 -9.64 -19.66 -25.64
N ARG A 192 -9.98 -20.06 -24.41
CA ARG A 192 -11.36 -20.34 -23.98
C ARG A 192 -11.79 -19.52 -22.77
N ASN A 193 -10.99 -18.51 -22.38
CA ASN A 193 -11.21 -17.70 -21.19
C ASN A 193 -11.48 -18.54 -19.92
N ARG A 194 -10.77 -19.68 -19.76
CA ARG A 194 -10.93 -20.56 -18.60
C ARG A 194 -10.50 -19.89 -17.30
N ASP A 195 -9.58 -18.92 -17.39
CA ASP A 195 -9.18 -18.10 -16.24
C ASP A 195 -10.20 -17.00 -15.88
N GLY A 196 -11.14 -16.68 -16.78
CA GLY A 196 -12.21 -15.70 -16.58
C GLY A 196 -11.77 -14.24 -16.62
N LEU A 197 -10.58 -13.92 -17.17
CA LEU A 197 -10.03 -12.56 -17.14
C LEU A 197 -10.59 -11.64 -18.24
N ASP A 198 -11.14 -12.16 -19.33
CA ASP A 198 -11.54 -11.32 -20.49
C ASP A 198 -12.55 -10.23 -20.12
N GLN A 199 -13.55 -10.58 -19.30
CA GLN A 199 -14.58 -9.61 -18.87
C GLN A 199 -14.02 -8.56 -17.92
N LEU A 200 -13.03 -8.92 -17.09
CA LEU A 200 -12.39 -7.99 -16.17
C LEU A 200 -11.49 -7.02 -16.92
N MET A 201 -10.80 -7.49 -17.95
CA MET A 201 -9.90 -6.67 -18.77
C MET A 201 -10.63 -5.72 -19.72
N LYS A 202 -11.88 -6.04 -20.11
CA LYS A 202 -12.72 -5.17 -20.95
C LYS A 202 -13.35 -4.00 -20.19
N ARG A 203 -13.32 -4.00 -18.84
CA ARG A 203 -13.86 -2.90 -18.05
C ARG A 203 -12.91 -1.71 -18.16
N ALA A 204 -13.45 -0.54 -18.52
CA ALA A 204 -12.69 0.70 -18.48
C ALA A 204 -12.27 1.01 -17.04
N PRO A 205 -11.08 1.59 -16.80
CA PRO A 205 -10.71 2.11 -15.49
C PRO A 205 -11.80 3.11 -15.04
N GLY A 206 -12.60 2.75 -14.03
CA GLY A 206 -13.64 3.62 -13.47
C GLY A 206 -15.11 3.31 -13.79
N GLN A 207 -15.45 2.25 -14.55
CA GLN A 207 -16.87 1.83 -14.73
C GLN A 207 -17.29 0.75 -13.72
N HIS A 208 -17.33 1.10 -12.44
CA HIS A 208 -17.95 0.29 -11.39
C HIS A 208 -19.22 0.99 -10.87
N ALA A 209 -20.38 0.34 -11.00
CA ALA A 209 -21.57 0.71 -10.23
C ALA A 209 -21.32 0.40 -8.73
N PRO A 210 -21.81 1.21 -7.79
CA PRO A 210 -21.42 1.12 -6.38
C PRO A 210 -22.11 -0.06 -5.68
N GLU A 211 -21.34 -1.10 -5.36
CA GLU A 211 -21.62 -2.10 -4.31
C GLU A 211 -20.29 -2.46 -3.62
N PRO A 212 -20.33 -2.88 -2.34
CA PRO A 212 -19.48 -2.34 -1.29
C PRO A 212 -17.98 -2.59 -1.52
N ALA A 213 -17.23 -1.49 -1.48
CA ALA A 213 -15.82 -1.36 -1.82
C ALA A 213 -14.92 -2.47 -1.21
N ARG A 214 -14.22 -3.21 -2.08
CA ARG A 214 -13.05 -4.01 -1.73
C ARG A 214 -11.97 -3.92 -2.82
N ASP A 215 -10.85 -3.34 -2.38
CA ASP A 215 -9.46 -3.60 -2.72
C ASP A 215 -8.95 -3.40 -4.15
N SER A 216 -8.61 -2.14 -4.46
CA SER A 216 -7.48 -1.81 -5.34
C SER A 216 -6.52 -0.85 -4.65
N ASN A 217 -5.89 -1.29 -3.55
CA ASN A 217 -4.53 -0.88 -3.21
C ASN A 217 -3.94 -1.80 -2.13
N LYS A 218 -3.24 -2.87 -2.51
CA LYS A 218 -2.20 -3.42 -1.63
C LYS A 218 -0.83 -2.93 -2.10
N PRO A 219 -0.15 -2.10 -1.29
CA PRO A 219 1.09 -1.45 -1.65
C PRO A 219 2.25 -2.46 -1.70
N GLY A 220 3.11 -2.33 -2.71
CA GLY A 220 4.51 -2.66 -2.50
C GLY A 220 5.00 -1.85 -1.29
N VAL A 221 5.84 -2.44 -0.45
CA VAL A 221 6.31 -1.81 0.80
C VAL A 221 6.83 -0.40 0.48
N LEU A 222 6.12 0.64 0.95
CA LEU A 222 6.58 2.01 0.77
C LEU A 222 7.68 2.27 1.82
N LYS A 223 8.82 2.76 1.36
CA LYS A 223 10.00 3.04 2.19
C LYS A 223 10.75 4.24 1.61
N GLU A 224 11.77 4.69 2.33
CA GLU A 224 12.62 5.79 1.89
C GLU A 224 13.08 5.64 0.42
N GLY A 225 12.92 6.70 -0.35
CA GLY A 225 13.21 6.74 -1.80
C GLY A 225 12.02 6.39 -2.72
N ALA A 226 10.90 5.89 -2.18
CA ALA A 226 9.67 5.73 -2.95
C ALA A 226 9.07 7.10 -3.34
N HIS A 227 8.35 7.16 -4.45
CA HIS A 227 7.68 8.37 -4.91
C HIS A 227 6.40 8.04 -5.70
N GLY A 228 5.54 9.03 -5.93
CA GLY A 228 4.29 8.90 -6.71
C GLY A 228 3.03 8.79 -5.85
N GLU A 229 1.90 8.52 -6.50
CA GLU A 229 0.56 8.61 -5.86
C GLU A 229 0.38 7.72 -4.63
N ALA A 230 1.06 6.56 -4.58
CA ALA A 230 1.01 5.70 -3.39
C ALA A 230 1.63 6.36 -2.16
N VAL A 231 2.72 7.13 -2.35
CA VAL A 231 3.32 7.93 -1.28
C VAL A 231 2.43 9.12 -0.94
N GLY A 232 1.85 9.78 -1.94
CA GLY A 232 0.87 10.85 -1.71
C GLY A 232 -0.34 10.38 -0.90
N LYS A 233 -0.85 9.17 -1.18
CA LYS A 233 -1.94 8.53 -0.42
C LYS A 233 -1.50 8.25 1.01
N LEU A 234 -0.34 7.64 1.20
CA LEU A 234 0.21 7.40 2.54
C LEU A 234 0.35 8.69 3.35
N GLN A 235 0.95 9.72 2.77
CA GLN A 235 1.11 11.05 3.39
C GLN A 235 -0.26 11.63 3.74
N GLY A 236 -1.26 11.50 2.86
CA GLY A 236 -2.64 11.90 3.12
C GLY A 236 -3.34 11.11 4.23
N GLU A 237 -3.12 9.79 4.29
CA GLU A 237 -3.66 8.90 5.32
C GLU A 237 -3.06 9.21 6.69
N LEU A 238 -1.74 9.36 6.76
CA LEU A 238 -1.03 9.81 7.96
C LEU A 238 -1.51 11.19 8.41
N ASN A 239 -1.68 12.14 7.49
CA ASN A 239 -2.23 13.47 7.80
C ASN A 239 -3.65 13.41 8.40
N LYS A 240 -4.54 12.57 7.85
CA LYS A 240 -5.90 12.37 8.40
C LYS A 240 -5.88 11.79 9.80
N LEU A 241 -4.86 11.01 10.12
CA LEU A 241 -4.62 10.43 11.44
C LEU A 241 -3.81 11.35 12.37
N GLY A 242 -3.53 12.60 11.98
CA GLY A 242 -2.86 13.60 12.81
C GLY A 242 -1.33 13.65 12.69
N TYR A 243 -0.73 12.87 11.80
CA TYR A 243 0.71 12.88 11.53
C TYR A 243 1.02 13.93 10.46
N ASP A 244 1.26 15.18 10.91
CA ASP A 244 1.49 16.34 10.04
C ASP A 244 2.68 16.13 9.08
N LEU A 245 2.37 16.08 7.79
CA LEU A 245 3.26 15.88 6.66
C LEU A 245 2.90 16.78 5.50
N HIS A 246 3.91 17.29 4.81
CA HIS A 246 3.71 17.86 3.48
C HIS A 246 3.49 16.73 2.47
N THR A 247 2.41 16.80 1.69
CA THR A 247 2.09 15.80 0.66
C THR A 247 2.80 16.14 -0.65
N ASP A 248 4.11 15.86 -0.73
CA ASP A 248 4.94 16.05 -1.93
C ASP A 248 5.03 14.80 -2.82
N LYS A 249 4.36 13.71 -2.42
CA LYS A 249 4.41 12.39 -3.07
C LYS A 249 5.82 11.79 -3.09
N GLN A 250 6.70 12.19 -2.17
CA GLN A 250 8.07 11.67 -2.02
C GLN A 250 8.27 11.09 -0.62
N PHE A 251 8.76 9.86 -0.55
CA PHE A 251 8.99 9.16 0.70
C PHE A 251 10.40 9.52 1.18
N GLY A 252 10.53 10.73 1.72
CA GLY A 252 11.76 11.22 2.34
C GLY A 252 11.82 10.96 3.85
N PRO A 253 12.89 11.42 4.54
CA PRO A 253 13.11 11.18 5.96
C PRO A 253 11.95 11.61 6.87
N GLN A 254 11.23 12.68 6.51
CA GLN A 254 10.05 13.14 7.25
C GLN A 254 8.89 12.13 7.16
N THR A 255 8.64 11.56 5.98
CA THR A 255 7.59 10.53 5.80
C THR A 255 7.97 9.26 6.55
N GLU A 256 9.23 8.84 6.48
CA GLU A 256 9.73 7.69 7.24
C GLU A 256 9.57 7.88 8.76
N ALA A 257 9.94 9.04 9.29
CA ALA A 257 9.79 9.35 10.71
C ALA A 257 8.33 9.24 11.18
N LYS A 258 7.38 9.72 10.37
CA LYS A 258 5.94 9.62 10.67
C LYS A 258 5.39 8.21 10.53
N VAL A 259 5.91 7.42 9.59
CA VAL A 259 5.59 5.98 9.51
C VAL A 259 6.09 5.25 10.75
N LYS A 260 7.30 5.52 11.23
CA LYS A 260 7.83 4.93 12.47
C LYS A 260 7.00 5.32 13.69
N ALA A 261 6.60 6.59 13.79
CA ALA A 261 5.73 7.07 14.86
C ALA A 261 4.37 6.35 14.82
N PHE A 262 3.73 6.27 13.66
CA PHE A 262 2.49 5.52 13.48
C PHE A 262 2.63 4.05 13.85
N GLN A 263 3.70 3.39 13.39
CA GLN A 263 3.97 2.00 13.74
C GLN A 263 4.11 1.82 15.26
N GLN A 264 4.86 2.70 15.93
CA GLN A 264 5.04 2.68 17.37
C GLN A 264 3.71 2.88 18.13
N ASP A 265 2.91 3.86 17.74
CA ASP A 265 1.62 4.19 18.36
C ASP A 265 0.61 3.05 18.27
N HIS A 266 0.68 2.26 17.20
CA HIS A 266 -0.23 1.14 16.95
C HIS A 266 0.38 -0.22 17.30
N GLY A 267 1.47 -0.26 18.06
CA GLY A 267 2.09 -1.50 18.57
C GLY A 267 2.72 -2.38 17.49
N LEU A 268 3.09 -1.78 16.36
CA LEU A 268 3.83 -2.40 15.27
C LEU A 268 5.34 -2.18 15.44
N LYS A 269 6.14 -2.94 14.68
CA LYS A 269 7.59 -2.71 14.60
C LYS A 269 7.85 -1.37 13.89
N PRO A 270 8.56 -0.39 14.52
CA PRO A 270 8.82 0.93 13.92
C PRO A 270 9.99 0.87 12.93
N ASP A 271 9.86 0.09 11.87
CA ASP A 271 10.90 -0.10 10.86
C ASP A 271 10.86 0.92 9.70
N GLY A 272 9.91 1.86 9.72
CA GLY A 272 9.78 2.93 8.73
C GLY A 272 9.26 2.47 7.38
N GLN A 273 8.80 1.22 7.29
CA GLN A 273 8.33 0.59 6.06
C GLN A 273 6.83 0.34 6.11
N VAL A 274 6.08 0.86 5.15
CA VAL A 274 4.64 0.64 5.05
C VAL A 274 4.37 -0.67 4.34
N GLY A 275 4.52 -1.76 5.09
CA GLY A 275 4.12 -3.10 4.67
C GLY A 275 2.65 -3.41 4.96
N PRO A 276 2.18 -4.63 4.65
CA PRO A 276 0.77 -5.01 4.83
C PRO A 276 0.23 -4.84 6.25
N GLN A 277 1.07 -5.03 7.27
CA GLN A 277 0.67 -4.82 8.67
C GLN A 277 0.44 -3.34 8.98
N THR A 278 1.34 -2.47 8.51
CA THR A 278 1.21 -1.01 8.66
C THR A 278 0.03 -0.47 7.86
N GLN A 279 -0.17 -0.93 6.62
CA GLN A 279 -1.34 -0.52 5.83
C GLN A 279 -2.65 -1.01 6.46
N ALA A 280 -2.71 -2.25 6.96
CA ALA A 280 -3.90 -2.75 7.64
C ALA A 280 -4.23 -1.96 8.92
N ALA A 281 -3.20 -1.48 9.63
CA ALA A 281 -3.40 -0.59 10.76
C ALA A 281 -3.90 0.80 10.33
N LEU A 282 -3.34 1.39 9.27
CA LEU A 282 -3.80 2.66 8.70
C LEU A 282 -5.28 2.57 8.29
N ASP A 283 -5.63 1.54 7.51
CA ASP A 283 -7.00 1.33 7.03
C ASP A 283 -7.98 1.10 8.19
N ARG A 284 -7.56 0.34 9.21
CA ARG A 284 -8.36 0.13 10.41
C ARG A 284 -8.63 1.44 11.12
N GLU A 285 -7.61 2.27 11.34
CA GLU A 285 -7.78 3.52 12.08
C GLU A 285 -8.61 4.52 11.29
N LEU A 286 -8.37 4.68 9.99
CA LEU A 286 -9.19 5.51 9.11
C LEU A 286 -10.65 5.06 9.07
N LYS A 287 -10.90 3.75 9.12
CA LYS A 287 -12.26 3.20 9.19
C LYS A 287 -12.90 3.46 10.54
N LEU A 288 -12.16 3.31 11.64
CA LEU A 288 -12.65 3.65 12.98
C LEU A 288 -12.97 5.14 13.08
N GLN A 289 -12.12 6.00 12.52
CA GLN A 289 -12.32 7.44 12.41
C GLN A 289 -13.59 7.77 11.60
N ALA A 290 -13.73 7.21 10.39
CA ALA A 290 -14.89 7.43 9.54
C ALA A 290 -16.21 6.94 10.18
N GLN A 291 -16.17 5.86 10.95
CA GLN A 291 -17.34 5.33 11.66
C GLN A 291 -17.73 6.15 12.89
N ARG A 292 -16.83 6.96 13.43
CA ARG A 292 -17.08 7.87 14.57
C ARG A 292 -17.78 9.17 14.15
N GLY A 293 -17.93 9.44 12.84
CA GLY A 293 -18.87 10.44 12.32
C GLY A 293 -18.65 11.88 12.81
N GLY A 294 -17.40 12.31 13.04
CA GLY A 294 -17.09 13.66 13.52
C GLY A 294 -17.32 13.85 15.01
N GLN A 295 -17.53 12.77 15.78
CA GLN A 295 -17.67 12.80 17.24
C GLN A 295 -16.32 12.77 17.96
N HIS A 296 -15.20 12.58 17.24
CA HIS A 296 -13.86 12.50 17.80
C HIS A 296 -13.07 13.77 17.50
N LEU A 297 -12.32 14.30 18.48
CA LEU A 297 -11.58 15.58 18.37
C LEU A 297 -10.58 15.59 17.21
N GLY A 298 -10.04 14.42 16.88
CA GLY A 298 -9.11 14.23 15.76
C GLY A 298 -9.76 14.28 14.38
N ASP A 299 -11.10 14.26 14.28
CA ASP A 299 -11.80 14.27 13.01
C ASP A 299 -11.88 15.69 12.44
N ALA A 300 -11.58 15.88 11.15
CA ALA A 300 -11.58 17.19 10.51
C ALA A 300 -12.92 17.93 10.59
N GLU A 301 -14.03 17.17 10.59
CA GLU A 301 -15.40 17.68 10.68
C GLU A 301 -15.82 18.04 12.12
N HIS A 302 -15.00 17.72 13.13
CA HIS A 302 -15.33 18.02 14.52
C HIS A 302 -15.24 19.56 14.75
N PRO A 303 -16.23 20.22 15.36
CA PRO A 303 -16.22 21.68 15.55
C PRO A 303 -15.00 22.22 16.31
N ALA A 304 -14.46 21.41 17.22
CA ALA A 304 -13.24 21.72 17.97
C ALA A 304 -11.92 21.28 17.30
N HIS A 305 -11.98 20.70 16.10
CA HIS A 305 -10.80 20.16 15.43
C HIS A 305 -9.69 21.21 15.24
N GLY A 306 -10.07 22.45 14.90
CA GLY A 306 -9.11 23.55 14.75
C GLY A 306 -8.32 23.84 16.03
N VAL A 307 -9.00 23.86 17.19
CA VAL A 307 -8.38 24.08 18.50
C VAL A 307 -7.53 22.87 18.89
N PHE A 308 -7.99 21.65 18.62
CA PHE A 308 -7.23 20.43 18.83
C PHE A 308 -5.93 20.41 18.01
N LYS A 309 -6.00 20.76 16.72
CA LYS A 309 -4.83 20.82 15.86
C LYS A 309 -3.79 21.81 16.38
N GLN A 310 -4.23 22.99 16.82
CA GLN A 310 -3.33 23.99 17.42
C GLN A 310 -2.69 23.51 18.73
N ALA A 311 -3.45 22.79 19.57
CA ALA A 311 -2.89 22.16 20.76
C ALA A 311 -1.83 21.12 20.38
N LEU A 312 -2.13 20.27 19.40
CA LEU A 312 -1.23 19.21 18.93
C LEU A 312 0.08 19.79 18.37
N ASP A 313 -0.01 20.84 17.55
CA ASP A 313 1.16 21.54 17.02
C ASP A 313 2.05 22.12 18.13
N GLY A 314 1.43 22.62 19.21
CA GLY A 314 2.16 23.10 20.39
C GLY A 314 2.82 21.97 21.19
N VAL A 315 2.13 20.85 21.37
CA VAL A 315 2.67 19.67 22.06
C VAL A 315 3.83 19.05 21.27
N HIS A 316 3.75 19.00 19.94
CA HIS A 316 4.84 18.53 19.08
C HIS A 316 6.11 19.37 19.23
N LYS A 317 5.99 20.68 19.47
CA LYS A 317 7.15 21.54 19.76
C LYS A 317 7.78 21.17 21.11
N ILE A 318 6.98 20.89 22.12
CA ILE A 318 7.46 20.42 23.43
C ILE A 318 8.17 19.06 23.29
N ASP A 319 7.60 18.14 22.51
CA ASP A 319 8.24 16.85 22.23
C ASP A 319 9.60 17.05 21.55
N ALA A 320 9.66 17.91 20.52
CA ALA A 320 10.91 18.23 19.83
C ALA A 320 11.98 18.84 20.77
N ASP A 321 11.59 19.81 21.61
CA ASP A 321 12.47 20.42 22.61
C ASP A 321 13.00 19.40 23.63
N ARG A 322 12.21 18.36 23.91
CA ARG A 322 12.56 17.25 24.81
C ARG A 322 13.16 16.03 24.09
N GLN A 323 13.47 16.15 22.80
CA GLN A 323 13.99 15.06 21.97
C GLN A 323 13.09 13.81 21.96
N ARG A 324 11.79 14.00 22.15
CA ARG A 324 10.75 12.98 21.97
C ARG A 324 10.19 13.04 20.55
N THR A 325 9.89 11.87 20.00
CA THR A 325 9.05 11.77 18.80
C THR A 325 7.59 11.85 19.25
N PRO A 326 6.75 12.67 18.58
CA PRO A 326 5.32 12.67 18.85
C PRO A 326 4.70 11.27 18.76
N ASP A 327 3.84 10.97 19.73
CA ASP A 327 3.22 9.66 19.91
C ASP A 327 1.76 9.79 20.37
N GLN A 328 1.13 8.67 20.72
CA GLN A 328 -0.24 8.64 21.27
C GLN A 328 -0.42 9.51 22.53
N ILE A 329 0.63 9.67 23.35
CA ILE A 329 0.58 10.51 24.54
C ILE A 329 0.49 11.99 24.12
N SER A 330 1.21 12.39 23.06
CA SER A 330 1.11 13.74 22.49
C SER A 330 -0.33 14.07 22.08
N GLN A 331 -1.05 13.10 21.50
CA GLN A 331 -2.46 13.26 21.13
C GLN A 331 -3.40 13.37 22.35
N ASN A 332 -3.17 12.56 23.39
CA ASN A 332 -3.94 12.62 24.65
C ASN A 332 -3.80 13.99 25.32
N VAL A 333 -2.56 14.49 25.37
CA VAL A 333 -2.24 15.79 25.93
C VAL A 333 -2.91 16.91 25.12
N ALA A 334 -2.82 16.86 23.79
CA ALA A 334 -3.47 17.83 22.91
C ALA A 334 -5.00 17.83 23.05
N GLY A 335 -5.62 16.64 23.17
CA GLY A 335 -7.05 16.49 23.41
C GLY A 335 -7.48 17.15 24.72
N SER A 336 -6.74 16.90 25.80
CA SER A 336 -7.01 17.48 27.11
C SER A 336 -6.86 19.01 27.11
N LEU A 337 -5.82 19.53 26.44
CA LEU A 337 -5.61 20.98 26.28
C LEU A 337 -6.73 21.64 25.48
N ALA A 338 -7.21 21.00 24.42
CA ALA A 338 -8.32 21.51 23.63
C ALA A 338 -9.63 21.56 24.43
N VAL A 339 -9.91 20.54 25.26
CA VAL A 339 -11.05 20.54 26.19
C VAL A 339 -10.92 21.69 27.19
N ALA A 340 -9.76 21.86 27.82
CA ALA A 340 -9.53 22.93 28.78
C ALA A 340 -9.65 24.32 28.14
N ALA A 341 -9.09 24.51 26.95
CA ALA A 341 -9.17 25.74 26.18
C ALA A 341 -10.63 26.13 25.90
N GLN A 342 -11.45 25.18 25.41
CA GLN A 342 -12.86 25.45 25.16
C GLN A 342 -13.65 25.78 26.44
N ARG A 343 -13.41 25.04 27.53
CA ARG A 343 -14.05 25.32 28.83
C ARG A 343 -13.69 26.70 29.37
N ALA A 344 -12.46 27.16 29.12
CA ALA A 344 -11.99 28.50 29.48
C ALA A 344 -12.41 29.59 28.46
N GLY A 345 -13.16 29.25 27.42
CA GLY A 345 -13.64 30.20 26.41
C GLY A 345 -12.56 30.70 25.45
N LEU A 346 -11.49 29.92 25.24
CA LEU A 346 -10.54 30.15 24.18
C LEU A 346 -11.15 29.71 22.85
N THR A 347 -10.99 30.54 21.83
CA THR A 347 -11.45 30.29 20.46
C THR A 347 -10.36 29.68 19.58
N ARG A 348 -9.11 29.76 20.03
CA ARG A 348 -7.91 29.22 19.39
C ARG A 348 -6.79 29.06 20.42
N ILE A 349 -5.74 28.33 20.06
CA ILE A 349 -4.51 28.21 20.84
C ILE A 349 -3.37 28.74 19.97
N ASP A 350 -2.70 29.78 20.47
CA ASP A 350 -1.54 30.38 19.81
C ASP A 350 -0.23 29.75 20.35
N HIS A 351 -0.21 29.34 21.63
CA HIS A 351 0.93 28.68 22.26
C HIS A 351 0.51 27.54 23.20
N VAL A 352 1.33 26.49 23.26
CA VAL A 352 1.29 25.49 24.34
C VAL A 352 2.59 25.58 25.12
N VAL A 353 2.49 25.68 26.44
CA VAL A 353 3.65 25.89 27.32
C VAL A 353 3.58 24.88 28.47
N MET A 354 4.73 24.36 28.89
CA MET A 354 4.85 23.50 30.07
C MET A 354 5.47 24.28 31.22
N SER A 355 5.02 24.04 32.46
CA SER A 355 5.68 24.60 33.65
C SER A 355 7.11 24.07 33.78
N GLU A 356 7.96 24.83 34.47
CA GLU A 356 9.37 24.49 34.68
C GLU A 356 9.57 23.13 35.38
N ASP A 357 8.70 22.82 36.34
CA ASP A 357 8.66 21.54 37.05
C ASP A 357 7.98 20.41 36.24
N GLY A 358 7.44 20.70 35.06
CA GLY A 358 6.73 19.75 34.20
C GLY A 358 5.34 19.33 34.72
N SER A 359 4.87 19.85 35.85
CA SER A 359 3.64 19.41 36.49
C SER A 359 2.37 19.89 35.78
N ARG A 360 2.47 20.96 34.98
CA ARG A 360 1.34 21.61 34.31
C ARG A 360 1.63 21.96 32.86
N LEU A 361 0.56 21.98 32.08
CA LEU A 361 0.52 22.45 30.70
C LEU A 361 -0.49 23.59 30.56
N TYR A 362 -0.16 24.54 29.68
CA TYR A 362 -0.95 25.74 29.43
C TYR A 362 -1.27 25.86 27.96
N ALA A 363 -2.55 25.98 27.62
CA ALA A 363 -3.00 26.44 26.32
C ALA A 363 -3.21 27.96 26.40
N VAL A 364 -2.54 28.73 25.52
CA VAL A 364 -2.55 30.20 25.57
C VAL A 364 -3.07 30.78 24.25
N GLN A 365 -3.99 31.73 24.36
CA GLN A 365 -4.45 32.57 23.26
C GLN A 365 -3.93 34.00 23.45
N GLY A 366 -3.24 34.52 22.45
CA GLY A 366 -2.56 35.81 22.45
C GLY A 366 -1.06 35.70 22.74
N ASP A 367 -0.39 36.86 22.72
CA ASP A 367 1.05 36.98 22.98
C ASP A 367 1.39 36.57 24.44
N LEU A 368 2.44 35.76 24.62
CA LEU A 368 2.86 35.25 25.93
C LEU A 368 3.19 36.35 26.96
N ASN A 369 3.69 37.49 26.50
CA ASN A 369 4.06 38.64 27.33
C ASN A 369 2.90 39.62 27.52
N SER A 370 1.79 39.45 26.80
CA SER A 370 0.62 40.31 26.94
C SER A 370 -0.12 40.03 28.26
N PRO A 371 -0.57 41.06 29.00
CA PRO A 371 -1.48 40.89 30.13
C PRO A 371 -2.90 40.49 29.68
N LEU A 372 -3.22 40.64 28.39
CA LEU A 372 -4.53 40.32 27.82
C LEU A 372 -4.64 38.89 27.28
N LYS A 373 -3.59 38.08 27.43
CA LYS A 373 -3.62 36.67 27.01
C LYS A 373 -4.69 35.91 27.80
N LYS A 374 -5.38 34.99 27.12
CA LYS A 374 -6.25 34.00 27.78
C LYS A 374 -5.48 32.71 27.92
N MET A 375 -5.70 31.98 29.01
CA MET A 375 -5.07 30.70 29.22
C MET A 375 -6.01 29.68 29.83
N ALA A 376 -5.76 28.42 29.51
CA ALA A 376 -6.32 27.26 30.17
C ALA A 376 -5.19 26.38 30.67
N GLU A 377 -5.38 25.80 31.85
CA GLU A 377 -4.39 24.94 32.51
C GLU A 377 -4.89 23.49 32.52
N VAL A 378 -3.96 22.55 32.33
CA VAL A 378 -4.18 21.12 32.54
C VAL A 378 -3.00 20.53 33.33
N PRO A 379 -3.24 19.76 34.41
CA PRO A 379 -2.18 18.97 35.04
C PRO A 379 -1.60 17.97 34.04
N THR A 380 -0.28 17.92 33.89
CA THR A 380 0.39 17.07 32.89
C THR A 380 0.02 15.60 33.08
N GLN A 381 0.02 15.11 34.34
CA GLN A 381 -0.33 13.72 34.64
C GLN A 381 -1.78 13.39 34.28
N GLN A 382 -2.70 14.35 34.39
CA GLN A 382 -4.07 14.15 33.91
C GLN A 382 -4.07 14.07 32.38
N ALA A 383 -3.42 15.02 31.72
CA ALA A 383 -3.40 15.14 30.26
C ALA A 383 -2.86 13.87 29.57
N VAL A 384 -1.80 13.26 30.11
CA VAL A 384 -1.23 12.03 29.54
C VAL A 384 -2.15 10.80 29.70
N ASN A 385 -2.95 10.77 30.77
CA ASN A 385 -3.83 9.63 31.12
C ASN A 385 -5.25 9.77 30.58
N THR A 386 -5.65 10.96 30.11
CA THR A 386 -6.94 11.18 29.47
C THR A 386 -6.83 10.89 27.98
N SER A 387 -7.47 9.82 27.52
CA SER A 387 -7.41 9.47 26.10
C SER A 387 -8.07 10.53 25.22
N LEU A 388 -7.67 10.61 23.95
CA LEU A 388 -8.32 11.49 22.98
C LEU A 388 -9.82 11.17 22.84
N GLU A 389 -10.21 9.90 22.96
CA GLU A 389 -11.60 9.47 22.97
C GLU A 389 -12.36 10.00 24.20
N GLN A 390 -11.75 9.95 25.39
CA GLN A 390 -12.33 10.55 26.60
C GLN A 390 -12.49 12.06 26.46
N SER A 391 -11.46 12.74 25.96
CA SER A 391 -11.49 14.18 25.68
C SER A 391 -12.63 14.55 24.71
N SER A 392 -12.83 13.74 23.68
CA SER A 392 -13.91 13.92 22.70
C SER A 392 -15.30 13.82 23.34
N ARG A 393 -15.50 12.80 24.18
CA ARG A 393 -16.77 12.63 24.92
C ARG A 393 -17.03 13.77 25.90
N GLU A 394 -15.99 14.23 26.59
CA GLU A 394 -16.10 15.35 27.53
C GLU A 394 -16.56 16.64 26.83
N LEU A 395 -16.04 16.89 25.63
CA LEU A 395 -16.41 18.08 24.87
C LEU A 395 -17.84 18.01 24.32
N ALA A 396 -18.25 16.85 23.83
CA ALA A 396 -19.61 16.62 23.36
C ALA A 396 -20.64 16.87 24.49
N GLN A 397 -20.34 16.41 25.71
CA GLN A 397 -21.17 16.65 26.88
C GLN A 397 -21.21 18.12 27.29
N ALA A 398 -20.07 18.83 27.24
CA ALA A 398 -20.01 20.25 27.56
C ALA A 398 -20.86 21.10 26.59
N GLY A 399 -20.79 20.83 25.28
CA GLY A 399 -21.60 21.51 24.27
C GLY A 399 -23.11 21.29 24.48
N GLN A 400 -23.53 20.07 24.82
CA GLN A 400 -24.92 19.74 25.14
C GLN A 400 -25.44 20.50 26.38
N GLN A 401 -24.62 20.62 27.44
CA GLN A 401 -24.99 21.39 28.63
C GLN A 401 -25.14 22.89 28.33
N GLN A 402 -24.25 23.45 27.50
CA GLN A 402 -24.28 24.87 27.15
C GLN A 402 -25.47 25.22 26.25
N THR A 403 -25.84 24.32 25.32
CA THR A 403 -27.05 24.47 24.51
C THR A 403 -28.32 24.37 25.35
N ALA A 404 -28.38 23.43 26.30
CA ALA A 404 -29.50 23.32 27.24
C ALA A 404 -29.63 24.56 28.14
N ALA A 405 -28.51 25.10 28.64
CA ALA A 405 -28.49 26.32 29.45
C ALA A 405 -28.98 27.55 28.67
N ASN A 406 -28.51 27.73 27.44
CA ASN A 406 -28.94 28.84 26.58
C ASN A 406 -30.42 28.73 26.17
N ALA A 407 -30.92 27.51 25.94
CA ALA A 407 -32.33 27.28 25.65
C ALA A 407 -33.21 27.64 26.86
N ASN A 408 -32.79 27.27 28.08
CA ASN A 408 -33.48 27.63 29.31
C ASN A 408 -33.46 29.14 29.59
N GLN A 409 -32.33 29.82 29.35
CA GLN A 409 -32.26 31.28 29.48
C GLN A 409 -33.19 32.00 28.50
N LYS A 410 -33.20 31.61 27.22
CA LYS A 410 -34.14 32.18 26.23
C LYS A 410 -35.59 31.92 26.59
N ALA A 411 -35.91 30.74 27.12
CA ALA A 411 -37.26 30.43 27.59
C ALA A 411 -37.68 31.32 28.77
N GLN A 412 -36.78 31.58 29.72
CA GLN A 412 -37.01 32.47 30.85
C GLN A 412 -37.15 33.95 30.41
N GLU A 413 -36.33 34.42 29.46
CA GLU A 413 -36.44 35.78 28.91
C GLU A 413 -37.75 35.99 28.15
N THR A 414 -38.18 34.99 27.36
CA THR A 414 -39.46 35.04 26.63
C THR A 414 -40.65 35.04 27.59
N GLN A 415 -40.57 34.28 28.70
CA GLN A 415 -41.58 34.30 29.75
C GLN A 415 -41.59 35.62 30.55
N ALA A 416 -40.43 36.23 30.79
CA ALA A 416 -40.33 37.52 31.46
C ALA A 416 -40.87 38.69 30.60
N GLN A 417 -40.72 38.62 29.28
CA GLN A 417 -41.24 39.63 28.34
C GLN A 417 -42.74 39.47 28.04
N ALA A 418 -43.32 38.29 28.28
CA ALA A 418 -44.75 38.01 28.13
C ALA A 418 -45.59 38.35 29.38
N ALA A 419 -44.96 38.79 30.48
CA ALA A 419 -45.66 39.25 31.66
C ALA A 419 -46.38 40.59 31.37
N PRO A 420 -47.69 40.72 31.59
CA PRO A 420 -48.42 41.95 31.29
C PRO A 420 -47.93 43.10 32.16
N GLN A 421 -47.50 44.19 31.52
CA GLN A 421 -47.27 45.48 32.19
C GLN A 421 -48.63 45.95 32.74
N ARG A 422 -48.75 45.95 34.08
CA ARG A 422 -49.92 46.49 34.78
C ARG A 422 -49.83 47.99 34.95
#